data_AF-A0A1H7YB92-F1
#
_entry.id   AF-A0A1H7YB92-F1
#
_cell.length_a   1.000
_cell.length_b   1.000
_cell.length_c   1.000
_cell.angle_alpha   90.00
_cell.angle_beta   90.00
_cell.angle_gamma   90.00
#
_symmetry.space_group_name_H-M   'P 1'
#
loop_
_entity.id
_entity.type
_entity.pdbx_description
1 polymer ?
#
loop_
_entity_poly.entity_id
_entity_poly.type
_entity_poly.pdbx_seq_one_letter_code
_entity_poly.pdbx_strand_id
1 'polypeptide(L)'
;MKQIHELLEKIYEENRRAAQLLEIYIRPAGKEVRMEPEHVDVAWAHRELHIGRTTFFVHVKGRLLKAVDRQGNSDYFNLQEVRNLYRRHLEERKSYRHMQPLPAVEETKKSA
;
A
#
# COMPACT_ATOMS: atom_id res chain seq x y z
N MET A 1 1.12 -1.45 60.06
CA MET A 1 1.20 -0.56 58.88
C MET A 1 2.50 -0.74 58.07
N LYS A 2 3.70 -0.81 58.68
CA LYS A 2 4.97 -0.99 57.94
C LYS A 2 5.08 -2.29 57.12
N GLN A 3 4.70 -3.44 57.70
CA GLN A 3 4.74 -4.74 56.99
C GLN A 3 3.84 -4.81 55.76
N ILE A 4 2.69 -4.13 55.77
CA ILE A 4 1.78 -4.09 54.61
C ILE A 4 2.42 -3.28 53.49
N HIS A 5 3.12 -2.21 53.84
CA HIS A 5 3.82 -1.35 52.87
C HIS A 5 4.99 -2.10 52.20
N GLU A 6 5.81 -2.79 52.98
CA GLU A 6 6.92 -3.61 52.47
C GLU A 6 6.44 -4.75 51.55
N LEU A 7 5.29 -5.35 51.87
CA LEU A 7 4.69 -6.40 51.03
C LEU A 7 4.22 -5.83 49.68
N LEU A 8 3.61 -4.63 49.69
CA LEU A 8 3.15 -3.96 48.49
C LEU A 8 4.32 -3.54 47.59
N GLU A 9 5.38 -2.97 48.16
CA GLU A 9 6.59 -2.62 47.39
C GLU A 9 7.17 -3.84 46.68
N LYS A 10 7.24 -4.98 47.38
CA LYS A 10 7.75 -6.23 46.80
C LYS A 10 6.88 -6.75 45.66
N ILE A 11 5.55 -6.67 45.80
CA ILE A 11 4.60 -7.03 44.73
C ILE A 11 4.77 -6.10 43.52
N TYR A 12 5.00 -4.81 43.74
CA TYR A 12 5.25 -3.86 42.64
C TYR A 12 6.56 -4.15 41.91
N GLU A 13 7.63 -4.47 42.63
CA GLU A 13 8.92 -4.83 42.03
C GLU A 13 8.83 -6.13 41.21
N GLU A 14 8.16 -7.15 41.72
CA GLU A 14 7.96 -8.42 41.01
C GLU A 14 7.12 -8.23 39.74
N ASN A 15 6.05 -7.44 39.80
CA ASN A 15 5.24 -7.11 38.63
C ASN A 15 6.03 -6.31 37.58
N ARG A 16 6.84 -5.35 38.02
CA ARG A 16 7.71 -4.59 37.11
C ARG A 16 8.72 -5.48 36.42
N ARG A 17 9.33 -6.43 37.15
CA ARG A 17 10.28 -7.40 36.59
C ARG A 17 9.60 -8.35 35.59
N ALA A 18 8.40 -8.82 35.91
CA ALA A 18 7.61 -9.66 35.01
C ALA A 18 7.23 -8.91 33.71
N ALA A 19 6.82 -7.64 33.82
CA ALA A 19 6.49 -6.80 32.67
C ALA A 19 7.70 -6.57 31.75
N GLN A 20 8.88 -6.30 32.32
CA GLN A 20 10.13 -6.16 31.53
C GLN A 20 10.51 -7.47 30.83
N LEU A 21 10.34 -8.61 31.48
CA LEU A 21 10.61 -9.92 30.86
C LEU A 21 9.59 -10.24 29.75
N LEU A 22 8.32 -9.85 29.91
CA LEU A 22 7.29 -9.98 28.89
C LEU A 22 7.55 -9.05 27.69
N GLU A 23 8.00 -7.83 27.92
CA GLU A 23 8.36 -6.88 26.85
C GLU A 23 9.50 -7.43 25.97
N ILE A 24 10.44 -8.18 26.55
CA ILE A 24 11.50 -8.88 25.81
C ILE A 24 10.97 -10.10 25.04
N TYR A 25 9.92 -10.77 25.55
CA TYR A 25 9.39 -12.02 24.98
C TYR A 25 8.27 -11.82 23.95
N ILE A 26 7.56 -10.69 23.98
CA ILE A 26 6.57 -10.34 22.98
C ILE A 26 7.35 -9.98 21.71
N ARG A 27 7.63 -10.98 20.86
CA ARG A 27 8.01 -10.71 19.47
C ARG A 27 6.98 -9.72 18.91
N PRO A 28 7.39 -8.63 18.24
CA PRO A 28 6.43 -7.83 17.48
C PRO A 28 5.68 -8.82 16.60
N ALA A 29 4.34 -8.81 16.71
CA ALA A 29 3.49 -9.69 15.91
C ALA A 29 4.02 -9.63 14.48
N GLY A 30 4.44 -10.78 13.95
CA GLY A 30 5.02 -10.83 12.62
C GLY A 30 4.04 -10.11 11.71
N LYS A 31 4.46 -8.98 11.13
CA LYS A 31 3.58 -8.22 10.23
C LYS A 31 3.13 -9.22 9.19
N GLU A 32 1.83 -9.51 9.12
CA GLU A 32 1.27 -10.28 8.02
C GLU A 32 1.71 -9.56 6.75
N VAL A 33 2.65 -10.17 6.03
CA VAL A 33 3.09 -9.67 4.74
C VAL A 33 1.92 -9.99 3.81
N ARG A 34 0.97 -9.07 3.74
CA ARG A 34 -0.13 -9.12 2.78
C ARG A 34 0.54 -9.13 1.42
N MET A 35 0.59 -10.30 0.77
CA MET A 35 1.14 -10.42 -0.57
C MET A 35 0.22 -9.63 -1.48
N GLU A 36 0.65 -8.43 -1.83
CA GLU A 36 -0.05 -7.60 -2.80
C GLU A 36 0.24 -8.18 -4.18
N PRO A 37 -0.79 -8.56 -4.95
CA PRO A 37 -0.58 -9.01 -6.32
C PRO A 37 0.02 -7.88 -7.17
N GLU A 38 0.88 -8.28 -8.10
CA GLU A 38 1.57 -7.37 -9.01
C GLU A 38 0.63 -6.73 -10.04
N HIS A 39 -0.41 -7.47 -10.43
CA HIS A 39 -1.36 -7.11 -11.45
C HIS A 39 -2.77 -7.00 -10.88
N VAL A 40 -3.47 -5.94 -11.25
CA VAL A 40 -4.79 -5.60 -10.73
C VAL A 40 -5.79 -5.43 -11.85
N ASP A 41 -7.02 -5.86 -11.65
CA ASP A 41 -8.09 -5.65 -12.62
C ASP A 41 -8.57 -4.19 -12.63
N VAL A 42 -9.46 -3.88 -13.58
CA VAL A 42 -10.10 -2.56 -13.67
C VAL A 42 -10.79 -2.16 -12.37
N ALA A 43 -11.50 -3.09 -11.71
CA ALA A 43 -12.31 -2.81 -10.53
C ALA A 43 -11.44 -2.34 -9.36
N TRP A 44 -10.26 -2.92 -9.21
CA TRP A 44 -9.32 -2.52 -8.19
C TRP A 44 -8.52 -1.28 -8.59
N ALA A 45 -8.10 -1.17 -9.86
CA ALA A 45 -7.38 0.00 -10.35
C ALA A 45 -8.15 1.32 -10.11
N HIS A 46 -9.45 1.37 -10.42
CA HIS A 46 -10.22 2.61 -10.22
C HIS A 46 -10.48 2.92 -8.73
N ARG A 47 -10.51 1.90 -7.87
CA ARG A 47 -10.62 2.08 -6.41
C ARG A 47 -9.34 2.68 -5.83
N GLU A 48 -8.17 2.18 -6.25
CA GLU A 48 -6.88 2.73 -5.80
C GLU A 48 -6.64 4.16 -6.27
N LEU A 49 -7.17 4.53 -7.44
CA LEU A 49 -7.11 5.91 -7.94
C LEU A 49 -8.15 6.83 -7.29
N HIS A 50 -9.02 6.31 -6.42
CA HIS A 50 -10.14 7.02 -5.78
C HIS A 50 -11.08 7.72 -6.79
N ILE A 51 -11.43 7.02 -7.88
CA ILE A 51 -12.31 7.54 -8.94
C ILE A 51 -13.43 6.58 -9.31
N GLY A 52 -14.48 7.15 -9.92
CA GLY A 52 -15.56 6.38 -10.52
C GLY A 52 -15.10 5.58 -11.74
N ARG A 53 -15.78 4.46 -11.98
CA ARG A 53 -15.52 3.57 -13.13
C ARG A 53 -15.55 4.34 -14.47
N THR A 54 -16.54 5.20 -14.67
CA THR A 54 -16.67 6.01 -15.90
C THR A 54 -15.44 6.90 -16.12
N THR A 55 -14.99 7.61 -15.08
CA THR A 55 -13.79 8.45 -15.12
C THR A 55 -12.54 7.63 -15.48
N PHE A 56 -12.42 6.42 -14.94
CA PHE A 56 -11.33 5.52 -15.27
C PHE A 56 -11.30 5.18 -16.77
N PHE A 57 -12.42 4.75 -17.33
CA PHE A 57 -12.49 4.40 -18.76
C PHE A 57 -12.25 5.59 -19.69
N VAL A 58 -12.75 6.79 -19.34
CA VAL A 58 -12.70 7.96 -20.23
C VAL A 58 -11.38 8.71 -20.14
N HIS A 59 -10.75 8.77 -18.96
CA HIS A 59 -9.60 9.64 -18.73
C HIS A 59 -8.31 8.92 -18.34
N VAL A 60 -8.39 7.68 -17.88
CA VAL A 60 -7.22 6.96 -17.37
C VAL A 60 -6.82 5.82 -18.30
N LYS A 61 -7.72 4.89 -18.57
CA LYS A 61 -7.44 3.70 -19.37
C LYS A 61 -6.97 4.08 -20.77
N GLY A 62 -5.84 3.53 -21.20
CA GLY A 62 -5.25 3.75 -22.52
C GLY A 62 -4.53 5.10 -22.68
N ARG A 63 -4.88 6.12 -21.89
CA ARG A 63 -4.24 7.43 -21.91
C ARG A 63 -3.14 7.57 -20.86
N LEU A 64 -3.48 7.34 -19.59
CA LEU A 64 -2.58 7.52 -18.44
C LEU A 64 -2.03 6.20 -17.91
N LEU A 65 -2.78 5.11 -18.09
CA LEU A 65 -2.35 3.75 -17.78
C LEU A 65 -2.56 2.86 -18.99
N LYS A 66 -1.56 2.04 -19.31
CA LYS A 66 -1.66 0.99 -20.32
C LYS A 66 -1.90 -0.34 -19.62
N ALA A 67 -2.76 -1.17 -20.20
CA ALA A 67 -2.94 -2.53 -19.71
C ALA A 67 -1.67 -3.33 -20.03
N VAL A 68 -1.20 -4.09 -19.05
CA VAL A 68 -0.02 -4.97 -19.21
C VAL A 68 -0.42 -6.37 -19.68
N ASP A 69 -1.62 -6.80 -19.33
CA ASP A 69 -2.19 -8.08 -19.77
C ASP A 69 -3.70 -7.94 -19.99
N ARG A 70 -4.26 -8.84 -20.79
CA ARG A 70 -5.68 -8.94 -21.05
C ARG A 70 -6.11 -10.40 -21.02
N GLN A 71 -6.97 -10.73 -20.06
CA GLN A 71 -7.54 -12.07 -19.94
C GLN A 71 -9.04 -11.99 -20.26
N GLY A 72 -9.39 -12.49 -21.44
CA GLY A 72 -10.74 -12.36 -22.00
C GLY A 72 -11.15 -10.89 -22.18
N ASN A 73 -12.15 -10.45 -21.41
CA ASN A 73 -12.69 -9.09 -21.44
C ASN A 73 -12.18 -8.19 -20.31
N SER A 74 -11.28 -8.70 -19.46
CA SER A 74 -10.70 -7.94 -18.35
C SER A 74 -9.27 -7.52 -18.70
N ASP A 75 -9.02 -6.21 -18.57
CA ASP A 75 -7.67 -5.66 -18.66
C ASP A 75 -7.04 -5.61 -17.27
N TYR A 76 -5.77 -5.96 -17.21
CA TYR A 76 -4.96 -5.93 -15.99
C TYR A 76 -3.88 -4.86 -16.09
N PHE A 77 -3.62 -4.20 -14.96
CA PHE A 77 -2.69 -3.08 -14.84
C PHE A 77 -1.64 -3.41 -13.79
N ASN A 78 -0.44 -2.90 -13.96
CA ASN A 78 0.59 -3.01 -12.94
C ASN A 78 0.22 -2.16 -11.71
N LEU A 79 0.19 -2.77 -10.52
CA LEU A 79 -0.19 -2.09 -9.28
C LEU A 79 0.70 -0.87 -8.98
N GLN A 80 2.00 -1.00 -9.25
CA GLN A 80 2.95 0.07 -8.98
C GLN A 80 2.70 1.27 -9.90
N GLU A 81 2.35 1.05 -11.17
CA GLU A 81 1.99 2.13 -12.09
C GLU A 81 0.70 2.84 -11.65
N VAL A 82 -0.30 2.09 -11.20
CA VAL A 82 -1.55 2.66 -10.66
C VAL A 82 -1.25 3.56 -9.44
N ARG A 83 -0.43 3.08 -8.50
CA ARG A 83 -0.03 3.85 -7.31
C ARG A 83 0.81 5.06 -7.66
N ASN A 84 1.72 4.94 -8.61
CA ASN A 84 2.53 6.05 -9.09
C ASN A 84 1.65 7.12 -9.74
N LEU A 85 0.64 6.73 -10.51
CA LEU A 85 -0.33 7.67 -11.08
C LEU A 85 -1.12 8.41 -9.99
N TYR A 86 -1.59 7.70 -8.95
CA TYR A 86 -2.28 8.35 -7.83
C TYR A 86 -1.36 9.32 -7.09
N ARG A 87 -0.12 8.93 -6.80
CA ARG A 87 0.87 9.81 -6.19
C ARG A 87 1.08 11.08 -7.03
N ARG A 88 1.24 10.92 -8.34
CA ARG A 88 1.40 12.05 -9.27
C ARG A 88 0.17 12.94 -9.30
N HIS A 89 -1.04 12.37 -9.20
CA HIS A 89 -2.28 13.13 -9.07
C HIS A 89 -2.28 14.03 -7.83
N LEU A 90 -1.82 13.51 -6.68
CA LEU A 90 -1.70 14.28 -5.44
C LEU A 90 -0.63 15.37 -5.52
N GLU A 91 0.51 15.08 -6.15
CA GLU A 91 1.62 16.01 -6.32
C GLU A 91 1.25 17.16 -7.28
N GLU A 92 0.68 16.84 -8.44
CA GLU A 92 0.26 17.83 -9.44
C GLU A 92 -1.00 18.60 -9.00
N ARG A 93 -1.79 18.05 -8.07
CA ARG A 93 -3.11 18.55 -7.65
C ARG A 93 -4.07 18.80 -8.83
N LYS A 94 -3.97 17.97 -9.88
CA LYS A 94 -4.78 18.07 -11.10
C LYS A 94 -5.72 16.88 -11.24
N SER A 95 -6.95 17.13 -11.68
CA SER A 95 -7.85 16.06 -12.12
C SER A 95 -7.20 15.24 -13.25
N TYR A 96 -7.43 13.92 -13.25
CA TYR A 96 -6.95 12.99 -14.28
C TYR A 96 -7.27 13.43 -15.71
N ARG A 97 -8.38 14.16 -15.92
CA ARG A 97 -8.74 14.75 -17.22
C ARG A 97 -7.64 15.66 -17.79
N HIS A 98 -6.95 16.39 -16.93
CA HIS A 98 -5.95 17.42 -17.27
C HIS A 98 -4.51 16.93 -17.10
N MET A 99 -4.30 15.71 -16.61
CA MET A 99 -2.97 15.11 -16.52
C MET A 99 -2.47 14.72 -17.91
N GLN A 100 -1.16 14.84 -18.12
CA GLN A 100 -0.51 14.40 -19.35
C GLN A 100 0.04 12.97 -19.19
N PRO A 101 0.05 12.17 -20.26
CA PRO A 101 0.72 10.87 -20.24
C PRO A 101 2.21 11.05 -19.93
N LEU A 102 2.82 10.06 -19.28
CA LEU A 102 4.28 10.04 -19.21
C LEU A 102 4.84 9.82 -20.62
N PRO A 103 6.00 10.42 -20.96
CA PRO A 103 6.71 10.06 -22.18
C PRO A 103 6.91 8.55 -22.18
N ALA A 104 6.66 7.90 -23.31
CA ALA A 104 6.93 6.48 -23.44
C ALA A 104 8.40 6.27 -23.11
N VAL A 105 8.68 5.47 -22.08
CA VAL A 105 10.04 4.99 -21.87
C VAL A 105 10.29 4.09 -23.07
N GLU A 106 11.05 4.58 -24.05
CA GLU A 106 11.54 3.73 -25.12
C GLU A 106 12.30 2.61 -24.43
N GLU A 107 11.73 1.41 -24.47
CA GLU A 107 12.48 0.21 -24.13
C GLU A 107 13.70 0.24 -25.03
N THR A 108 14.85 0.56 -24.43
CA THR A 108 16.12 0.29 -25.05
C THR A 108 16.11 -1.19 -25.35
N LYS A 109 15.80 -1.52 -26.61
CA LYS A 109 16.14 -2.79 -27.22
C LYS A 109 17.60 -2.98 -26.89
N LYS A 110 17.89 -3.75 -25.84
CA LYS A 110 19.22 -4.28 -25.61
C LYS A 110 19.47 -5.21 -26.79
N SER A 111 20.16 -4.60 -27.74
CA SER A 111 21.06 -5.15 -28.73
C SER A 111 21.46 -6.61 -28.49
N ALA A 112 21.33 -7.37 -29.58
CA ALA A 112 22.22 -8.43 -30.08
C ALA A 112 22.52 -9.62 -29.16
#